data_AF-A0A3M6CN43-F1
#
_entry.id   AF-A0A3M6CN43-F1
#
_cell.length_a   1.000
_cell.length_b   1.000
_cell.length_c   1.000
_cell.angle_alpha   90.00
_cell.angle_beta   90.00
_cell.angle_gamma   90.00
#
_symmetry.space_group_name_H-M   'P 1'
#
loop_
_entity.id
_entity.type
_entity.pdbx_description
1 polymer ?
#
loop_
_entity_poly.entity_id
_entity_poly.type
_entity_poly.pdbx_seq_one_letter_code
_entity_poly.pdbx_strand_id
1 'polypeptide(L)'
;YGSGHLHQLNLDGQLISDMERDDLHREIFRTQGKLTSCFGYDSMGRKAWQYATTLPAEKLSQIQNPLIKPERYVEHAYNPIHRRYEYDPAGELSRTLDKLRGETQYEYEANGQLLARNTGRVVDGEEFRYDAAANRLNFNTSRFDHVKDNRLKQWANQEYKYDAWGNLIEKVVGIVRWQTFTYDCENRLVKTETMADT
;
A
#
# COMPACT_ATOMS: atom_id res chain seq x y z
N TYR A 1 -25.44 18.04 3.27
CA TYR A 1 -24.13 17.88 3.93
C TYR A 1 -24.33 17.98 5.44
N GLY A 2 -24.14 16.88 6.18
CA GLY A 2 -24.31 16.83 7.64
C GLY A 2 -23.08 17.32 8.41
N SER A 3 -23.27 17.70 9.67
CA SER A 3 -22.20 18.18 10.57
C SER A 3 -21.27 17.04 10.98
N GLY A 4 -20.05 17.01 10.45
CA GLY A 4 -19.04 16.01 10.85
C GLY A 4 -17.96 15.72 9.81
N HIS A 5 -18.14 16.18 8.56
CA HIS A 5 -17.17 15.94 7.50
C HIS A 5 -16.39 17.21 7.16
N LEU A 6 -15.06 17.08 7.13
CA LEU A 6 -14.19 18.13 6.63
C LEU A 6 -14.52 18.40 5.16
N HIS A 7 -14.93 19.64 4.90
CA HIS A 7 -15.22 20.14 3.56
C HIS A 7 -14.04 20.95 3.03
N GLN A 8 -13.47 21.84 3.86
CA GLN A 8 -12.46 22.79 3.43
C GLN A 8 -11.33 22.93 4.47
N LEU A 9 -10.10 23.05 3.99
CA LEU A 9 -8.92 23.44 4.75
C LEU A 9 -8.47 24.83 4.32
N ASN A 10 -8.47 25.77 5.27
CA ASN A 10 -8.01 27.14 5.06
C ASN A 10 -6.84 27.45 5.99
N LEU A 11 -5.86 28.19 5.49
CA LEU A 11 -4.77 28.76 6.28
C LEU A 11 -4.77 30.27 6.05
N ASP A 12 -4.91 31.06 7.11
CA ASP A 12 -4.94 32.53 7.05
C ASP A 12 -5.94 33.11 6.05
N GLY A 13 -7.11 32.45 5.91
CA GLY A 13 -8.16 32.84 4.97
C GLY A 13 -7.93 32.39 3.51
N GLN A 14 -6.77 31.78 3.21
CA GLN A 14 -6.49 31.18 1.92
C GLN A 14 -6.97 29.72 1.87
N LEU A 15 -7.71 29.37 0.82
CA LEU A 15 -8.08 28.00 0.52
C LEU A 15 -6.84 27.17 0.16
N ILE A 16 -6.59 26.13 0.96
CA ILE A 16 -5.50 25.17 0.73
C ILE A 16 -6.03 23.92 0.04
N SER A 17 -7.18 23.41 0.51
CA SER A 17 -7.80 22.20 -0.01
C SER A 17 -9.30 22.22 0.20
N ASP A 18 -10.04 21.81 -0.82
CA ASP A 18 -11.48 21.63 -0.78
C ASP A 18 -11.82 20.18 -1.14
N MET A 19 -12.87 19.63 -0.54
CA MET A 19 -13.23 18.21 -0.60
C MET A 19 -14.72 18.06 -0.89
N GLU A 20 -15.04 17.41 -2.01
CA GLU A 20 -16.41 17.05 -2.37
C GLU A 20 -16.65 15.56 -2.12
N ARG A 21 -17.90 15.23 -1.78
CA ARG A 21 -18.30 13.88 -1.41
C ARG A 21 -19.58 13.48 -2.11
N ASP A 22 -19.75 12.19 -2.32
CA ASP A 22 -21.02 11.64 -2.78
C ASP A 22 -22.05 11.52 -1.63
N ASP A 23 -23.24 11.04 -1.95
CA ASP A 23 -24.34 10.84 -1.00
C ASP A 23 -24.02 9.81 0.09
N LEU A 24 -23.01 8.96 -0.12
CA LEU A 24 -22.49 8.01 0.86
C LEU A 24 -21.33 8.59 1.68
N HIS A 25 -21.08 9.90 1.57
CA HIS A 25 -20.01 10.63 2.24
C HIS A 25 -18.59 10.15 1.89
N ARG A 26 -18.41 9.54 0.71
CA ARG A 26 -17.10 9.15 0.19
C ARG A 26 -16.52 10.29 -0.63
N GLU A 27 -15.22 10.53 -0.52
CA GLU A 27 -14.57 11.62 -1.24
C GLU A 27 -14.53 11.37 -2.74
N ILE A 28 -15.08 12.28 -3.55
CA ILE A 28 -15.05 12.17 -5.01
C ILE A 28 -14.09 13.19 -5.65
N PHE A 29 -13.85 14.32 -4.96
CA PHE A 29 -12.88 15.32 -5.37
C PHE A 29 -12.08 15.88 -4.20
N ARG A 30 -10.83 16.25 -4.50
CA ARG A 30 -10.00 17.07 -3.61
C ARG A 30 -9.14 18.05 -4.40
N THR A 31 -9.17 19.32 -4.03
CA THR A 31 -8.24 20.33 -4.57
C THR A 31 -7.01 20.45 -3.68
N GLN A 32 -5.84 20.66 -4.26
CA GLN A 32 -4.57 20.88 -3.58
C GLN A 32 -3.74 21.86 -4.43
N GLY A 33 -3.88 23.15 -4.14
CA GLY A 33 -3.37 24.21 -5.02
C GLY A 33 -4.00 24.12 -6.42
N LYS A 34 -3.18 23.91 -7.46
CA LYS A 34 -3.64 23.77 -8.85
C LYS A 34 -4.08 22.35 -9.24
N LEU A 35 -3.88 21.37 -8.35
CA LEU A 35 -4.18 19.98 -8.64
C LEU A 35 -5.56 19.61 -8.10
N THR A 36 -6.36 18.94 -8.91
CA THR A 36 -7.60 18.30 -8.49
C THR A 36 -7.41 16.79 -8.57
N SER A 37 -7.53 16.11 -7.43
CA SER A 37 -7.60 14.65 -7.35
C SER A 37 -9.06 14.21 -7.44
N CYS A 38 -9.31 13.18 -8.23
CA CYS A 38 -10.63 12.63 -8.48
C CYS A 38 -10.62 11.16 -8.09
N PHE A 39 -11.71 10.69 -7.48
CA PHE A 39 -11.85 9.32 -7.02
C PHE A 39 -13.19 8.74 -7.46
N GLY A 40 -13.20 7.46 -7.78
CA GLY A 40 -14.43 6.71 -8.00
C GLY A 40 -14.40 5.38 -7.30
N TYR A 41 -15.60 4.91 -6.98
CA TYR A 41 -15.83 3.72 -6.18
C TYR A 41 -16.72 2.75 -6.95
N ASP A 42 -16.56 1.46 -6.67
CA ASP A 42 -17.48 0.43 -7.12
C ASP A 42 -18.78 0.42 -6.28
N SER A 43 -19.69 -0.49 -6.61
CA SER A 43 -20.96 -0.68 -5.90
C SER A 43 -20.78 -1.15 -4.45
N MET A 44 -19.63 -1.73 -4.11
CA MET A 44 -19.27 -2.17 -2.76
C MET A 44 -18.56 -1.06 -1.96
N GLY A 45 -18.31 0.10 -2.57
CA GLY A 45 -17.64 1.24 -1.95
C GLY A 45 -16.12 1.14 -1.89
N ARG A 46 -15.52 0.21 -2.62
CA ARG A 46 -14.07 0.12 -2.78
C ARG A 46 -13.63 1.04 -3.90
N LYS A 47 -12.43 1.60 -3.80
CA LYS A 47 -11.91 2.54 -4.79
C LYS A 47 -11.65 1.82 -6.11
N ALA A 48 -12.40 2.14 -7.17
CA ALA A 48 -12.24 1.55 -8.49
C ALA A 48 -11.21 2.31 -9.35
N TRP A 49 -11.07 3.62 -9.15
CA TRP A 49 -10.10 4.43 -9.88
C TRP A 49 -9.77 5.73 -9.15
N GLN A 50 -8.65 6.32 -9.52
CA GLN A 50 -8.26 7.67 -9.15
C GLN A 50 -7.41 8.31 -10.24
N TYR A 51 -7.50 9.63 -10.37
CA TYR A 51 -6.59 10.39 -11.21
C TYR A 51 -6.40 11.79 -10.66
N ALA A 52 -5.31 12.43 -11.08
CA ALA A 52 -5.04 13.82 -10.80
C ALA A 52 -5.05 14.62 -12.10
N THR A 53 -5.54 15.85 -12.04
CA THR A 53 -5.66 16.76 -13.19
C THR A 53 -5.49 18.21 -12.74
N THR A 54 -5.18 19.11 -13.67
CA THR A 54 -5.15 20.55 -13.42
C THR A 54 -6.46 21.24 -13.81
N LEU A 55 -7.47 20.47 -14.23
CA LEU A 55 -8.80 20.98 -14.50
C LEU A 55 -9.49 21.40 -13.18
N PRO A 56 -10.25 22.51 -13.18
CA PRO A 56 -11.09 22.89 -12.06
C PRO A 56 -12.18 21.85 -11.78
N ALA A 57 -12.58 21.70 -10.51
CA ALA A 57 -13.66 20.80 -10.08
C ALA A 57 -14.96 20.99 -10.87
N GLU A 58 -15.32 22.24 -11.17
CA GLU A 58 -16.52 22.62 -11.96
C GLU A 58 -16.56 22.01 -13.35
N LYS A 59 -15.39 21.82 -14.00
CA LYS A 59 -15.31 21.16 -15.31
C LYS A 59 -15.33 19.64 -15.19
N LEU A 60 -14.94 19.11 -14.04
CA LEU A 60 -14.85 17.67 -13.79
C LEU A 60 -16.20 17.04 -13.47
N SER A 61 -17.09 17.77 -12.80
CA SER A 61 -18.47 17.34 -12.57
C SER A 61 -19.23 17.03 -13.87
N GLN A 62 -18.90 17.71 -14.97
CA GLN A 62 -19.45 17.46 -16.31
C GLN A 62 -18.86 16.21 -16.98
N ILE A 63 -17.62 15.85 -16.61
CA ILE A 63 -16.87 14.73 -17.20
C ILE A 63 -17.19 13.40 -16.49
N GLN A 64 -17.45 13.44 -15.18
CA GLN A 64 -17.88 12.28 -14.37
C GLN A 64 -19.35 11.92 -14.60
N ASN A 65 -19.79 11.91 -15.86
CA ASN A 65 -21.10 11.44 -16.25
C ASN A 65 -21.13 9.89 -16.14
N PRO A 66 -22.11 9.28 -15.44
CA PRO A 66 -22.25 7.83 -15.32
C PRO A 66 -22.31 7.07 -16.65
N LEU A 67 -22.70 7.75 -17.74
CA LEU A 67 -22.76 7.19 -19.09
C LEU A 67 -21.37 7.02 -19.73
N ILE A 68 -20.34 7.68 -19.19
CA ILE A 68 -18.97 7.61 -19.69
C ILE A 68 -18.20 6.59 -18.87
N LYS A 69 -17.73 5.55 -19.58
CA LYS A 69 -16.81 4.54 -19.05
C LYS A 69 -15.58 5.20 -18.38
N PRO A 70 -15.28 4.90 -17.10
CA PRO A 70 -14.20 5.53 -16.35
C PRO A 70 -12.83 5.49 -17.03
N GLU A 71 -12.55 4.43 -17.78
CA GLU A 71 -11.34 4.24 -18.59
C GLU A 71 -10.99 5.50 -19.38
N ARG A 72 -12.00 6.13 -20.02
CA ARG A 72 -11.79 7.21 -20.99
C ARG A 72 -11.28 8.51 -20.38
N TYR A 73 -11.75 8.88 -19.19
CA TYR A 73 -11.32 10.11 -18.54
C TYR A 73 -10.21 9.88 -17.53
N VAL A 74 -10.11 8.69 -16.92
CA VAL A 74 -9.03 8.34 -15.99
C VAL A 74 -7.70 8.25 -16.75
N GLU A 75 -7.67 7.51 -17.85
CA GLU A 75 -6.44 7.23 -18.62
C GLU A 75 -6.09 8.33 -19.63
N HIS A 76 -6.79 9.47 -19.57
CA HIS A 76 -6.57 10.58 -20.48
C HIS A 76 -5.12 11.08 -20.43
N ALA A 77 -4.50 11.31 -21.60
CA ALA A 77 -3.08 11.59 -21.72
C ALA A 77 -2.61 12.77 -20.84
N TYR A 78 -3.47 13.77 -20.66
CA TYR A 78 -3.21 14.98 -19.88
C TYR A 78 -3.29 14.79 -18.36
N ASN A 79 -3.80 13.66 -17.86
CA ASN A 79 -3.77 13.38 -16.44
C ASN A 79 -2.36 12.92 -16.04
N PRO A 80 -1.58 13.69 -15.26
CA PRO A 80 -0.21 13.32 -14.93
C PRO A 80 -0.10 11.98 -14.19
N ILE A 81 -1.10 11.66 -13.36
CA ILE A 81 -1.15 10.44 -12.57
C ILE A 81 -2.56 9.87 -12.65
N HIS A 82 -2.67 8.58 -12.95
CA HIS A 82 -3.93 7.85 -12.85
C HIS A 82 -3.67 6.41 -12.43
N ARG A 83 -4.64 5.83 -11.72
CA ARG A 83 -4.64 4.43 -11.31
C ARG A 83 -6.04 3.85 -11.33
N ARG A 84 -6.18 2.62 -11.80
CA ARG A 84 -7.40 1.80 -11.68
C ARG A 84 -7.13 0.57 -10.82
N TYR A 85 -8.20 0.08 -10.22
CA TYR A 85 -8.21 -1.07 -9.33
C TYR A 85 -9.29 -2.03 -9.80
N GLU A 86 -8.93 -3.30 -9.87
CA GLU A 86 -9.87 -4.39 -10.14
C GLU A 86 -9.82 -5.33 -8.95
N TYR A 87 -10.99 -5.86 -8.61
CA TYR A 87 -11.16 -6.75 -7.49
C TYR A 87 -11.74 -8.07 -7.95
N ASP A 88 -11.34 -9.15 -7.30
CA ASP A 88 -11.93 -10.46 -7.53
C ASP A 88 -13.34 -10.60 -6.87
N PRO A 89 -14.06 -11.70 -7.15
CA PRO A 89 -15.36 -11.95 -6.53
C PRO A 89 -15.32 -12.16 -5.00
N ALA A 90 -14.17 -12.53 -4.43
CA ALA A 90 -13.99 -12.71 -2.99
C ALA A 90 -13.85 -11.36 -2.26
N GLY A 91 -13.52 -10.30 -3.00
CA GLY A 91 -13.40 -8.95 -2.46
C GLY A 91 -11.99 -8.37 -2.58
N GLU A 92 -11.01 -9.19 -2.96
CA GLU A 92 -9.59 -8.88 -2.86
C GLU A 92 -9.09 -8.12 -4.09
N LEU A 93 -8.07 -7.27 -3.91
CA LEU A 93 -7.50 -6.46 -4.99
C LEU A 93 -6.72 -7.36 -5.93
N SER A 94 -7.27 -7.69 -7.10
CA SER A 94 -6.64 -8.61 -8.07
C SER A 94 -5.73 -7.90 -9.05
N ARG A 95 -5.98 -6.61 -9.34
CA ARG A 95 -5.18 -5.85 -10.32
C ARG A 95 -5.12 -4.36 -10.02
N THR A 96 -3.97 -3.76 -10.30
CA THR A 96 -3.80 -2.31 -10.39
C THR A 96 -3.18 -1.90 -11.70
N LEU A 97 -3.77 -0.92 -12.37
CA LEU A 97 -3.23 -0.33 -13.60
C LEU A 97 -2.80 1.09 -13.27
N ASP A 98 -1.49 1.37 -13.27
CA ASP A 98 -0.92 2.67 -12.91
C ASP A 98 -0.17 3.29 -14.11
N LYS A 99 -0.38 4.58 -14.37
CA LYS A 99 0.26 5.26 -15.51
C LYS A 99 1.79 5.17 -15.51
N LEU A 100 2.40 5.25 -14.32
CA LEU A 100 3.86 5.34 -14.17
C LEU A 100 4.48 3.96 -13.92
N ARG A 101 3.81 3.12 -13.12
CA ARG A 101 4.32 1.81 -12.70
C ARG A 101 3.84 0.67 -13.58
N GLY A 102 2.90 0.92 -14.48
CA GLY A 102 2.29 -0.12 -15.31
C GLY A 102 1.30 -0.96 -14.52
N GLU A 103 1.14 -2.20 -14.99
CA GLU A 103 0.21 -3.15 -14.39
C GLU A 103 0.84 -3.92 -13.23
N THR A 104 0.05 -4.19 -12.20
CA THR A 104 0.40 -5.15 -11.14
C THR A 104 -0.80 -6.05 -10.87
N GLN A 105 -0.57 -7.35 -10.88
CA GLN A 105 -1.54 -8.39 -10.57
C GLN A 105 -1.23 -8.99 -9.20
N TYR A 106 -2.28 -9.38 -8.49
CA TYR A 106 -2.18 -9.96 -7.16
C TYR A 106 -2.99 -11.26 -7.13
N GLU A 107 -2.43 -12.27 -6.49
CA GLU A 107 -3.06 -13.57 -6.29
C GLU A 107 -3.15 -13.82 -4.80
N TYR A 108 -4.24 -14.44 -4.36
CA TYR A 108 -4.49 -14.72 -2.94
C TYR A 108 -4.80 -16.20 -2.75
N GLU A 109 -4.43 -16.74 -1.60
CA GLU A 109 -4.95 -18.01 -1.12
C GLU A 109 -6.43 -17.88 -0.70
N ALA A 110 -7.14 -19.01 -0.60
CA ALA A 110 -8.55 -19.04 -0.23
C ALA A 110 -8.88 -18.45 1.16
N ASN A 111 -7.87 -18.28 2.03
CA ASN A 111 -7.99 -17.64 3.33
C ASN A 111 -7.73 -16.11 3.29
N GLY A 112 -7.52 -15.53 2.11
CA GLY A 112 -7.25 -14.09 1.91
C GLY A 112 -5.77 -13.70 2.03
N GLN A 113 -4.84 -14.63 2.23
CA GLN A 113 -3.41 -14.31 2.27
C GLN A 113 -2.86 -14.07 0.87
N LEU A 114 -2.12 -12.97 0.68
CA LEU A 114 -1.47 -12.66 -0.59
C LEU A 114 -0.47 -13.76 -0.97
N LEU A 115 -0.69 -14.46 -2.07
CA LEU A 115 0.16 -15.52 -2.60
C LEU A 115 1.25 -14.96 -3.53
N ALA A 116 0.89 -14.02 -4.40
CA ALA A 116 1.83 -13.46 -5.37
C ALA A 116 1.50 -12.00 -5.73
N ARG A 117 2.54 -11.24 -6.10
CA ARG A 117 2.45 -9.90 -6.69
C ARG A 117 3.30 -9.86 -7.95
N ASN A 118 2.67 -9.70 -9.11
CA ASN A 118 3.32 -9.74 -10.42
C ASN A 118 3.20 -8.39 -11.13
N THR A 119 4.32 -7.75 -11.49
CA THR A 119 4.32 -6.42 -12.15
C THR A 119 4.48 -6.50 -13.68
N GLY A 120 4.23 -7.68 -14.28
CA GLY A 120 4.44 -7.94 -15.71
C GLY A 120 5.91 -8.02 -16.13
N ARG A 121 6.86 -7.72 -15.22
CA ARG A 121 8.29 -7.94 -15.39
C ARG A 121 8.66 -9.22 -14.66
N VAL A 122 9.24 -10.18 -15.39
CA VAL A 122 9.60 -11.52 -14.87
C VAL A 122 10.51 -11.44 -13.63
N VAL A 123 11.32 -10.39 -13.51
CA VAL A 123 12.31 -10.22 -12.43
C VAL A 123 11.71 -9.58 -11.16
N ASP A 124 10.56 -8.91 -11.27
CA ASP A 124 9.98 -8.10 -10.19
C ASP A 124 8.77 -8.79 -9.51
N GLY A 125 8.45 -10.02 -9.92
CA GLY A 125 7.43 -10.85 -9.30
C GLY A 125 7.85 -11.30 -7.90
N GLU A 126 6.95 -11.14 -6.92
CA GLU A 126 7.16 -11.60 -5.55
C GLU A 126 6.14 -12.68 -5.21
N GLU A 127 6.61 -13.82 -4.74
CA GLU A 127 5.77 -14.86 -4.13
C GLU A 127 5.88 -14.84 -2.61
N PHE A 128 4.79 -15.20 -1.95
CA PHE A 128 4.62 -15.13 -0.52
C PHE A 128 4.09 -16.46 0.01
N ARG A 129 4.62 -16.88 1.16
CA ARG A 129 4.17 -18.07 1.87
C ARG A 129 4.04 -17.72 3.34
N TYR A 130 3.07 -18.35 4.00
CA TYR A 130 2.82 -18.13 5.43
C TYR A 130 2.65 -19.46 6.15
N ASP A 131 2.98 -19.48 7.43
CA ASP A 131 2.55 -20.56 8.32
C ASP A 131 1.11 -20.33 8.82
N ALA A 132 0.57 -21.29 9.57
CA ALA A 132 -0.79 -21.23 10.11
C ALA A 132 -1.02 -20.07 11.09
N ALA A 133 0.05 -19.47 11.63
CA ALA A 133 -0.01 -18.29 12.48
C ALA A 133 0.18 -16.97 11.68
N ALA A 134 0.16 -17.06 10.35
CA ALA A 134 0.36 -15.95 9.41
C ALA A 134 1.76 -15.31 9.46
N ASN A 135 2.77 -16.03 9.96
CA ASN A 135 4.16 -15.57 9.83
C ASN A 135 4.66 -15.83 8.40
N ARG A 136 5.40 -14.88 7.83
CA ARG A 136 5.98 -15.02 6.49
C ARG A 136 7.11 -16.07 6.48
N LEU A 137 7.02 -17.02 5.57
CA LEU A 137 8.00 -18.05 5.30
C LEU A 137 8.92 -17.65 4.15
N ASN A 138 10.11 -18.27 4.09
CA ASN A 138 11.01 -18.09 2.96
C ASN A 138 10.50 -18.87 1.74
N PHE A 139 10.92 -18.45 0.55
CA PHE A 139 10.48 -19.09 -0.69
C PHE A 139 10.89 -20.58 -0.77
N ASN A 140 12.07 -20.91 -0.24
CA ASN A 140 12.65 -22.26 -0.26
C ASN A 140 12.20 -23.14 0.92
N THR A 141 11.38 -22.63 1.84
CA THR A 141 10.87 -23.45 2.96
C THR A 141 9.66 -24.27 2.52
N SER A 142 9.53 -25.47 3.10
CA SER A 142 8.38 -26.35 2.90
C SER A 142 7.10 -25.64 3.31
N ARG A 143 5.99 -25.95 2.65
CA ARG A 143 4.67 -25.36 2.96
C ARG A 143 4.19 -25.67 4.40
N PHE A 144 4.82 -26.63 5.07
CA PHE A 144 4.55 -27.02 6.46
C PHE A 144 5.58 -26.49 7.46
N ASP A 145 6.57 -25.73 7.00
CA ASP A 145 7.48 -25.06 7.93
C ASP A 145 6.72 -23.98 8.69
N HIS A 146 7.09 -23.81 9.96
CA HIS A 146 6.51 -22.80 10.83
C HIS A 146 7.63 -21.97 11.42
N VAL A 147 7.36 -20.69 11.63
CA VAL A 147 8.30 -19.83 12.33
C VAL A 147 8.23 -20.19 13.81
N LYS A 148 9.21 -20.97 14.27
CA LYS A 148 9.28 -21.39 15.67
C LYS A 148 9.27 -20.17 16.59
N ASP A 149 8.41 -20.22 17.60
CA ASP A 149 8.18 -19.16 18.58
C ASP A 149 7.76 -17.81 17.96
N ASN A 150 7.20 -17.80 16.75
CA ASN A 150 6.87 -16.60 15.96
C ASN A 150 8.07 -15.63 15.78
N ARG A 151 9.30 -16.16 15.79
CA ARG A 151 10.54 -15.39 15.67
C ARG A 151 11.24 -15.69 14.34
N LEU A 152 11.20 -14.72 13.43
CA LEU A 152 11.87 -14.83 12.12
C LEU A 152 13.39 -14.79 12.30
N LYS A 153 14.08 -15.91 12.05
CA LYS A 153 15.54 -16.01 12.19
C LYS A 153 16.32 -15.68 10.92
N GLN A 154 15.72 -15.89 9.76
CA GLN A 154 16.35 -15.62 8.48
C GLN A 154 15.31 -15.20 7.46
N TRP A 155 15.58 -14.14 6.72
CA TRP A 155 14.77 -13.70 5.60
C TRP A 155 15.65 -13.10 4.50
N ALA A 156 15.58 -13.67 3.30
CA ALA A 156 16.48 -13.31 2.19
C ALA A 156 17.95 -13.32 2.64
N ASN A 157 18.65 -12.20 2.51
CA ASN A 157 20.04 -12.03 2.98
C ASN A 157 20.14 -11.53 4.43
N GLN A 158 19.06 -11.55 5.20
CA GLN A 158 19.02 -11.01 6.55
C GLN A 158 18.92 -12.13 7.58
N GLU A 159 19.71 -12.04 8.63
CA GLU A 159 19.68 -12.96 9.76
C GLU A 159 19.39 -12.19 11.04
N TYR A 160 18.60 -12.81 11.92
CA TYR A 160 18.11 -12.21 13.16
C TYR A 160 18.34 -13.16 14.33
N LYS A 161 18.90 -12.64 15.42
CA LYS A 161 19.00 -13.37 16.68
C LYS A 161 18.22 -12.65 17.76
N TYR A 162 17.59 -13.43 18.61
CA TYR A 162 16.76 -12.93 19.71
C TYR A 162 17.27 -13.49 21.04
N ASP A 163 17.07 -12.74 22.10
CA ASP A 163 17.24 -13.25 23.46
C ASP A 163 16.09 -14.19 23.87
N ALA A 164 16.15 -14.71 25.10
CA ALA A 164 15.14 -15.61 25.65
C ALA A 164 13.75 -14.97 25.76
N TRP A 165 13.69 -13.66 25.97
CA TRP A 165 12.45 -12.87 26.10
C TRP A 165 11.88 -12.45 24.73
N GLY A 166 12.63 -12.66 23.65
CA GLY A 166 12.21 -12.39 22.28
C GLY A 166 12.64 -11.03 21.75
N ASN A 167 13.51 -10.30 22.45
CA ASN A 167 14.05 -9.05 21.93
C ASN A 167 15.11 -9.34 20.87
N LEU A 168 15.12 -8.55 19.80
CA LEU A 168 16.11 -8.66 18.73
C LEU A 168 17.45 -8.16 19.25
N ILE A 169 18.46 -9.03 19.34
CA ILE A 169 19.80 -8.68 19.83
C ILE A 169 20.84 -8.53 18.72
N GLU A 170 20.59 -9.15 17.56
CA GLU A 170 21.48 -9.07 16.41
C GLU A 170 20.69 -9.10 15.10
N LYS A 171 21.10 -8.23 14.17
CA LYS A 171 20.64 -8.22 12.78
C LYS A 171 21.82 -8.16 11.83
N VAL A 172 21.94 -9.15 10.96
CA VAL A 172 22.95 -9.19 9.90
C VAL A 172 22.25 -9.02 8.56
N VAL A 173 22.80 -8.23 7.64
CA VAL A 173 22.30 -8.03 6.27
C VAL A 173 23.45 -8.28 5.29
N GLY A 174 23.47 -9.47 4.69
CA GLY A 174 24.56 -9.95 3.85
C GLY A 174 25.88 -9.97 4.62
N ILE A 175 26.99 -9.70 3.92
CA ILE A 175 28.34 -9.61 4.52
C ILE A 175 28.63 -8.17 5.00
N VAL A 176 27.82 -7.20 4.57
CA VAL A 176 28.16 -5.77 4.59
C VAL A 176 27.63 -5.00 5.77
N ARG A 177 26.63 -5.50 6.50
CA ARG A 177 26.03 -4.75 7.60
C ARG A 177 25.64 -5.66 8.75
N TRP A 178 26.16 -5.37 9.93
CA TRP A 178 25.88 -6.06 11.18
C TRP A 178 25.45 -5.03 12.23
N GLN A 179 24.29 -5.26 12.83
CA GLN A 179 23.75 -4.45 13.91
C GLN A 179 23.56 -5.28 15.18
N THR A 180 23.90 -4.70 16.32
CA THR A 180 23.64 -5.28 17.64
C THR A 180 22.77 -4.33 18.47
N PHE A 181 21.91 -4.91 19.30
CA PHE A 181 20.94 -4.18 20.11
C PHE A 181 21.08 -4.63 21.57
N THR A 182 21.16 -3.66 22.49
CA THR A 182 21.27 -3.92 23.93
C THR A 182 20.06 -3.37 24.66
N TYR A 183 19.53 -4.16 25.60
CA TYR A 183 18.37 -3.81 26.40
C TYR A 183 18.75 -3.70 27.88
N ASP A 184 18.06 -2.84 28.62
CA ASP A 184 18.16 -2.80 30.07
C ASP A 184 17.27 -3.88 30.74
N CYS A 185 17.34 -3.97 32.08
CA CYS A 185 16.55 -4.94 32.84
C CYS A 185 15.03 -4.67 32.82
N GLU A 186 14.60 -3.50 32.34
CA GLU A 186 13.19 -3.15 32.13
C GLU A 186 12.73 -3.43 30.69
N ASN A 187 13.54 -4.16 29.93
CA ASN A 187 13.27 -4.56 28.55
C ASN A 187 13.21 -3.38 27.56
N ARG A 188 13.90 -2.28 27.85
CA ARG A 188 13.99 -1.11 26.96
C ARG A 188 15.28 -1.13 26.16
N LEU A 189 15.19 -0.79 24.88
CA LEU A 189 16.37 -0.65 24.02
C LEU A 189 17.21 0.54 24.49
N VAL A 190 18.46 0.29 24.89
CA VAL A 190 19.39 1.33 25.40
C VAL A 190 20.57 1.57 24.47
N LYS A 191 20.88 0.66 23.54
CA LYS A 191 22.00 0.83 22.61
C LYS A 191 21.74 0.11 21.29
N THR A 192 22.15 0.76 20.20
CA THR A 192 22.24 0.15 18.86
C THR A 192 23.63 0.43 18.30
N GLU A 193 24.34 -0.61 17.88
CA GLU A 193 25.63 -0.48 17.18
C GLU A 193 25.46 -0.99 15.76
N THR A 194 26.10 -0.33 14.80
CA THR A 194 26.08 -0.75 13.39
C THR A 194 27.51 -0.77 12.88
N MET A 195 27.98 -1.95 12.51
CA MET A 195 29.19 -2.15 11.75
C MET A 195 28.81 -2.36 10.29
N ALA A 196 29.38 -1.56 9.41
CA ALA A 196 29.26 -1.77 7.97
C ALA A 196 30.63 -1.64 7.33
N ASP A 197 31.04 -2.65 6.56
CA ASP A 197 32.22 -2.53 5.71
C ASP A 197 31.90 -1.49 4.63
N THR A 198 32.76 -0.47 4.55
CA THR A 198 32.60 0.70 3.67
C THR A 198 33.10 0.40 2.28
#